data_AF-A0A8J4TVZ6-F1
#
_entry.id   AF-A0A8J4TVZ6-F1
#
_cell.length_a   1.000
_cell.length_b   1.000
_cell.length_c   1.000
_cell.angle_alpha   90.00
_cell.angle_beta   90.00
_cell.angle_gamma   90.00
#
_symmetry.space_group_name_H-M   'P 1'
#
loop_
_entity.id
_entity.type
_entity.pdbx_description
1 polymer ?
#
loop_
_entity_poly.entity_id
_entity_poly.type
_entity_poly.pdbx_seq_one_letter_code
_entity_poly.pdbx_strand_id
1 'polypeptide(L)'
;METYQVTELIQLQPTKISQDPETETNKKPVEIITQLKEEIYELVHQGDNSHGDMMNHFIKGQHVSLCRLAKRVTAEHPIMKYLIKEIPPYPTPVEFWVTDVAHVTEETGFKGILNSELFRPPNSEFLWWGLKMNKEEIRSAEKRYMKRNFLNNAQKPFLEKFTTSPLFQLQKSRFGNYNFTFPFTELMERYKEQNCAGEEPVLRVYGTIPYKQQIVYTMLIHSPEDKKRFREYPLRGASEWVRYQDGKIIWKAQAICGTHWYQFVSGEAEKLNTHVFYVWDQVSLVFHLPKGTKGLRMPRQRLIEALEACELDGMDLSGYQGSKNKKERFLEAKIKVNELKEEKKRR
;
A
#
# COMPACT_ATOMS: atom_id res chain seq x y z
N MET A 1 -67.47 6.00 -33.05
CA MET A 1 -66.10 5.97 -32.50
C MET A 1 -66.22 5.95 -31.00
N GLU A 2 -66.10 4.73 -30.51
CA GLU A 2 -66.49 4.12 -29.22
C GLU A 2 -65.59 4.62 -28.07
N THR A 3 -66.12 5.22 -26.98
CA THR A 3 -66.85 4.70 -25.80
C THR A 3 -65.98 4.42 -24.56
N TYR A 4 -66.24 5.27 -23.54
CA TYR A 4 -66.33 5.04 -22.08
C TYR A 4 -65.11 4.92 -21.16
N GLN A 5 -65.29 5.62 -20.03
CA GLN A 5 -64.58 5.62 -18.75
C GLN A 5 -64.55 4.23 -18.10
N VAL A 6 -63.74 4.06 -17.03
CA VAL A 6 -64.18 3.66 -15.68
C VAL A 6 -62.97 3.46 -14.76
N THR A 7 -63.08 4.05 -13.58
CA THR A 7 -62.29 3.82 -12.35
C THR A 7 -62.88 2.62 -11.61
N GLU A 8 -62.09 1.68 -11.04
CA GLU A 8 -62.37 1.09 -9.71
C GLU A 8 -61.33 0.07 -9.20
N LEU A 9 -61.26 0.04 -7.86
CA LEU A 9 -60.51 -0.84 -6.95
C LEU A 9 -61.15 -2.24 -6.82
N ILE A 10 -60.36 -3.31 -6.70
CA ILE A 10 -60.65 -4.54 -5.90
C ILE A 10 -59.30 -5.16 -5.49
N GLN A 11 -58.87 -5.08 -4.23
CA GLN A 11 -59.00 -6.04 -3.10
C GLN A 11 -58.31 -7.42 -3.25
N LEU A 12 -57.64 -7.78 -2.14
CA LEU A 12 -56.73 -8.90 -1.90
C LEU A 12 -57.43 -10.28 -1.71
N GLN A 13 -56.65 -11.35 -1.97
CA GLN A 13 -56.36 -12.54 -1.13
C GLN A 13 -56.42 -13.90 -1.91
N PRO A 14 -56.04 -15.08 -1.33
CA PRO A 14 -54.66 -15.57 -1.25
C PRO A 14 -54.51 -17.06 -1.63
N THR A 15 -53.40 -17.50 -2.22
CA THR A 15 -53.05 -18.94 -2.31
C THR A 15 -51.61 -19.07 -2.78
N LYS A 16 -50.72 -19.94 -2.30
CA LYS A 16 -50.76 -21.05 -1.34
C LYS A 16 -49.32 -21.20 -0.83
N ILE A 17 -49.16 -21.44 0.47
CA ILE A 17 -47.88 -21.84 1.08
C ILE A 17 -47.60 -23.28 0.64
N SER A 18 -46.41 -23.52 0.09
CA SER A 18 -45.81 -24.84 -0.05
C SER A 18 -44.43 -24.78 0.61
N GLN A 19 -44.19 -25.66 1.56
CA GLN A 19 -42.98 -25.75 2.37
C GLN A 19 -41.89 -26.58 1.65
N ASP A 20 -40.68 -26.00 1.60
CA ASP A 20 -39.32 -26.56 1.66
C ASP A 20 -38.79 -27.53 0.58
N PRO A 21 -37.43 -27.64 0.37
CA PRO A 21 -36.33 -27.19 1.23
C PRO A 21 -35.18 -26.39 0.56
N GLU A 22 -34.40 -25.71 1.41
CA GLU A 22 -32.97 -25.35 1.30
C GLU A 22 -32.42 -24.73 -0.01
N THR A 23 -31.94 -23.49 0.10
CA THR A 23 -30.61 -23.13 -0.44
C THR A 23 -30.04 -21.93 0.31
N GLU A 24 -28.86 -22.15 0.89
CA GLU A 24 -27.93 -21.12 1.34
C GLU A 24 -27.77 -20.01 0.32
N THR A 25 -27.69 -18.78 0.83
CA THR A 25 -26.95 -17.59 0.33
C THR A 25 -27.78 -16.32 0.42
N ASN A 26 -28.05 -15.91 1.66
CA ASN A 26 -28.39 -14.51 1.93
C ASN A 26 -27.54 -14.00 3.10
N LYS A 27 -26.21 -14.06 2.93
CA LYS A 27 -25.31 -13.35 3.83
C LYS A 27 -25.51 -11.86 3.61
N LYS A 28 -26.10 -11.20 4.61
CA LYS A 28 -26.45 -9.77 4.58
C LYS A 28 -25.20 -8.94 4.25
N PRO A 29 -25.33 -7.75 3.63
CA PRO A 29 -24.20 -6.85 3.34
C PRO A 29 -23.29 -6.54 4.54
N VAL A 30 -23.85 -6.65 5.75
CA VAL A 30 -23.14 -6.46 7.03
C VAL A 30 -22.12 -7.58 7.29
N GLU A 31 -22.39 -8.83 6.92
CA GLU A 31 -21.47 -9.96 7.12
C GLU A 31 -20.28 -9.92 6.16
N ILE A 32 -20.50 -9.45 4.92
CA ILE A 32 -19.43 -9.22 3.93
C ILE A 32 -18.49 -8.10 4.39
N ILE A 33 -19.04 -7.05 5.04
CA ILE A 33 -18.25 -5.94 5.60
C ILE A 33 -17.43 -6.39 6.81
N THR A 34 -17.98 -7.27 7.66
CA THR A 34 -17.24 -7.84 8.79
C THR A 34 -16.12 -8.77 8.32
N GLN A 35 -16.36 -9.61 7.30
CA GLN A 35 -15.32 -10.45 6.69
C GLN A 35 -14.18 -9.64 6.05
N LEU A 36 -14.49 -8.53 5.35
CA LEU A 36 -13.46 -7.65 4.80
C LEU A 36 -12.64 -6.93 5.90
N LYS A 37 -13.26 -6.61 7.05
CA LYS A 37 -12.54 -6.04 8.20
C LYS A 37 -11.61 -7.06 8.84
N GLU A 38 -12.05 -8.31 8.98
CA GLU A 38 -11.24 -9.42 9.51
C GLU A 38 -10.11 -9.83 8.54
N GLU A 39 -10.35 -9.76 7.22
CA GLU A 39 -9.30 -10.04 6.22
C GLU A 39 -8.22 -8.94 6.18
N ILE A 40 -8.56 -7.66 6.40
CA ILE A 40 -7.56 -6.59 6.55
C ILE A 40 -6.84 -6.69 7.91
N TYR A 41 -7.53 -7.13 8.96
CA TYR A 41 -6.96 -7.38 10.30
C TYR A 41 -5.86 -8.46 10.25
N GLU A 42 -6.11 -9.59 9.59
CA GLU A 42 -5.13 -10.67 9.42
C GLU A 42 -3.94 -10.29 8.50
N LEU A 43 -4.20 -9.47 7.47
CA LEU A 43 -3.18 -9.04 6.51
C LEU A 43 -2.15 -8.05 7.05
N VAL A 44 -2.54 -7.26 8.03
CA VAL A 44 -1.65 -6.32 8.71
C VAL A 44 -0.98 -6.98 9.92
N HIS A 45 -1.38 -8.21 10.31
CA HIS A 45 -0.95 -8.87 11.55
C HIS A 45 -0.35 -10.26 11.32
N GLN A 46 0.83 -10.30 10.69
CA GLN A 46 1.82 -11.35 11.01
C GLN A 46 2.86 -10.87 12.04
N GLY A 47 2.51 -9.87 12.84
CA GLY A 47 3.26 -9.46 14.03
C GLY A 47 2.27 -9.27 15.18
N ASP A 48 2.22 -10.25 16.07
CA ASP A 48 1.41 -10.23 17.29
C ASP A 48 1.80 -9.03 18.16
N ASN A 49 0.97 -7.98 18.20
CA ASN A 49 1.03 -6.90 19.20
C ASN A 49 -0.26 -6.06 19.12
N SER A 50 -1.15 -6.16 20.11
CA SER A 50 -2.09 -5.10 20.58
C SER A 50 -2.72 -4.12 19.55
N HIS A 51 -3.07 -4.59 18.34
CA HIS A 51 -3.58 -3.74 17.25
C HIS A 51 -5.09 -3.90 16.98
N GLY A 52 -5.81 -4.70 17.81
CA GLY A 52 -7.26 -4.90 17.74
C GLY A 52 -8.11 -3.63 17.67
N ASP A 53 -7.60 -2.51 18.19
CA ASP A 53 -8.35 -1.24 18.26
C ASP A 53 -8.14 -0.32 17.03
N MET A 54 -7.20 -0.66 16.12
CA MET A 54 -6.67 0.28 15.11
C MET A 54 -7.37 0.26 13.74
N MET A 55 -8.22 -0.74 13.47
CA MET A 55 -9.07 -0.76 12.25
C MET A 55 -10.24 0.23 12.30
N ASN A 56 -10.49 0.86 13.45
CA ASN A 56 -11.54 1.87 13.62
C ASN A 56 -11.29 3.16 12.81
N HIS A 57 -10.12 3.34 12.20
CA HIS A 57 -9.74 4.58 11.52
C HIS A 57 -9.50 4.46 10.02
N PHE A 58 -9.77 3.29 9.42
CA PHE A 58 -9.71 3.14 7.97
C PHE A 58 -10.71 4.06 7.27
N ILE A 59 -10.21 4.93 6.39
CA ILE A 59 -11.05 5.82 5.61
C ILE A 59 -11.22 5.23 4.22
N LYS A 60 -12.34 4.54 4.05
CA LYS A 60 -12.72 3.84 2.82
C LYS A 60 -12.87 4.78 1.63
N GLY A 61 -12.34 4.38 0.47
CA GLY A 61 -12.57 5.01 -0.82
C GLY A 61 -11.97 6.40 -1.00
N GLN A 62 -11.12 6.87 -0.07
CA GLN A 62 -10.56 8.22 -0.12
C GLN A 62 -9.08 8.24 0.24
N HIS A 63 -8.29 9.00 -0.51
CA HIS A 63 -6.98 9.47 -0.09
C HIS A 63 -7.13 10.83 0.59
N VAL A 64 -7.06 10.84 1.92
CA VAL A 64 -7.36 12.02 2.74
C VAL A 64 -6.07 12.75 3.07
N SER A 65 -6.06 14.07 2.86
CA SER A 65 -4.89 14.90 3.16
C SER A 65 -4.59 14.97 4.66
N LEU A 66 -3.33 15.26 5.02
CA LEU A 66 -2.92 15.43 6.42
C LEU A 66 -3.75 16.52 7.10
N CYS A 67 -4.01 17.64 6.42
CA CYS A 67 -4.87 18.71 6.93
C CYS A 67 -6.30 18.24 7.21
N ARG A 68 -6.89 17.43 6.32
CA ARG A 68 -8.25 16.87 6.53
C ARG A 68 -8.26 15.82 7.64
N LEU A 69 -7.21 15.02 7.77
CA LEU A 69 -7.05 14.08 8.88
C LEU A 69 -6.93 14.85 10.21
N ALA A 70 -6.11 15.90 10.28
CA ALA A 70 -5.93 16.75 11.46
C ALA A 70 -7.27 17.32 11.97
N LYS A 71 -8.15 17.76 11.06
CA LYS A 71 -9.50 18.25 11.39
C LYS A 71 -10.43 17.18 11.95
N ARG A 72 -10.20 15.88 11.67
CA ARG A 72 -10.96 14.77 12.27
C ARG A 72 -10.49 14.43 13.68
N VAL A 73 -9.20 14.67 13.98
CA VAL A 73 -8.62 14.43 15.31
C VAL A 73 -9.31 15.26 16.38
N THR A 74 -9.60 16.51 16.07
CA THR A 74 -10.25 17.46 16.99
C THR A 74 -11.70 17.12 17.32
N ALA A 75 -12.31 16.21 16.57
CA ALA A 75 -13.71 15.82 16.77
C ALA A 75 -13.85 14.54 17.62
N GLU A 76 -13.00 13.52 17.42
CA GLU A 76 -13.39 12.17 17.88
C GLU A 76 -12.23 11.26 18.36
N HIS A 77 -10.94 11.50 18.08
CA HIS A 77 -9.92 10.42 18.14
C HIS A 77 -8.56 10.81 18.77
N PRO A 78 -8.20 10.32 19.98
CA PRO A 78 -6.97 10.69 20.68
C PRO A 78 -5.67 10.10 20.08
N ILE A 79 -5.75 9.08 19.22
CA ILE A 79 -4.58 8.38 18.65
C ILE A 79 -3.86 9.23 17.58
N MET A 80 -4.54 10.21 16.98
CA MET A 80 -4.00 11.05 15.91
C MET A 80 -3.52 12.43 16.37
N LYS A 81 -3.32 12.64 17.67
CA LYS A 81 -2.83 13.93 18.25
C LYS A 81 -1.52 14.42 17.61
N TYR A 82 -0.74 13.55 17.00
CA TYR A 82 0.46 13.93 16.26
C TYR A 82 0.17 14.87 15.06
N LEU A 83 -1.04 14.83 14.48
CA LEU A 83 -1.40 15.62 13.29
C LEU A 83 -1.64 17.09 13.58
N ILE A 84 -1.91 17.44 14.83
CA ILE A 84 -2.14 18.82 15.29
C ILE A 84 -0.87 19.44 15.89
N LYS A 85 0.25 18.70 15.86
CA LYS A 85 1.52 19.18 16.38
C LYS A 85 2.07 20.26 15.47
N GLU A 86 2.57 21.34 16.06
CA GLU A 86 3.34 22.34 15.33
C GLU A 86 4.66 21.72 14.89
N ILE A 87 4.96 21.82 13.60
CA ILE A 87 6.15 21.23 12.99
C ILE A 87 6.95 22.31 12.26
N PRO A 88 8.29 22.23 12.30
CA PRO A 88 9.14 23.13 11.53
C PRO A 88 8.79 23.07 10.04
N PRO A 89 8.90 24.19 9.30
CA PRO A 89 8.72 24.18 7.86
C PRO A 89 9.60 23.12 7.19
N TYR A 90 9.05 22.39 6.22
CA TYR A 90 9.77 21.36 5.49
C TYR A 90 9.23 21.29 4.06
N PRO A 91 9.96 20.63 3.13
CA PRO A 91 9.51 20.53 1.75
C PRO A 91 8.23 19.69 1.68
N THR A 92 7.11 20.32 1.34
CA THR A 92 5.82 19.65 1.18
C THR A 92 4.85 20.47 0.32
N PRO A 93 4.04 19.85 -0.54
CA PRO A 93 4.13 18.45 -0.94
C PRO A 93 5.26 18.20 -1.95
N VAL A 94 5.85 17.00 -1.93
CA VAL A 94 6.91 16.59 -2.84
C VAL A 94 6.40 15.51 -3.79
N GLU A 95 6.59 15.69 -5.10
CA GLU A 95 6.09 14.77 -6.12
C GLU A 95 7.15 13.76 -6.57
N PHE A 96 6.97 12.51 -6.14
CA PHE A 96 7.77 11.34 -6.54
C PHE A 96 7.10 10.61 -7.70
N TRP A 97 7.92 10.17 -8.66
CA TRP A 97 7.49 9.39 -9.80
C TRP A 97 8.20 8.05 -9.70
N VAL A 98 7.49 7.05 -9.21
CA VAL A 98 8.08 5.76 -8.82
C VAL A 98 7.81 4.72 -9.88
N THR A 99 8.87 4.03 -10.31
CA THR A 99 8.78 2.95 -11.31
C THR A 99 8.76 1.58 -10.68
N ASP A 100 9.45 1.41 -9.55
CA ASP A 100 9.68 0.10 -8.95
C ASP A 100 8.84 -0.10 -7.69
N VAL A 101 8.46 -1.35 -7.47
CA VAL A 101 7.72 -1.76 -6.29
C VAL A 101 8.35 -2.99 -5.66
N ALA A 102 8.15 -3.13 -4.36
CA ALA A 102 8.81 -4.11 -3.53
C ALA A 102 7.80 -4.96 -2.75
N HIS A 103 8.08 -6.25 -2.67
CA HIS A 103 7.44 -7.17 -1.74
C HIS A 103 8.52 -7.70 -0.78
N VAL A 104 8.37 -7.39 0.50
CA VAL A 104 9.31 -7.81 1.54
C VAL A 104 8.71 -8.95 2.35
N THR A 105 9.53 -9.96 2.61
CA THR A 105 9.15 -11.15 3.37
C THR A 105 10.28 -11.61 4.30
N GLU A 106 9.90 -12.44 5.25
CA GLU A 106 10.82 -13.26 6.04
C GLU A 106 11.27 -14.50 5.29
N GLU A 107 12.15 -15.28 5.92
CA GLU A 107 12.74 -16.49 5.34
C GLU A 107 11.69 -17.51 4.89
N THR A 108 10.64 -17.74 5.67
CA THR A 108 9.58 -18.70 5.33
C THR A 108 8.87 -18.30 4.04
N GLY A 109 8.43 -17.05 3.92
CA GLY A 109 7.78 -16.56 2.71
C GLY A 109 8.74 -16.49 1.51
N PHE A 110 10.01 -16.14 1.74
CA PHE A 110 11.05 -16.20 0.70
C PHE A 110 11.20 -17.61 0.12
N LYS A 111 11.34 -18.62 0.98
CA LYS A 111 11.42 -20.03 0.56
C LYS A 111 10.14 -20.46 -0.17
N GLY A 112 8.98 -20.09 0.36
CA GLY A 112 7.69 -20.37 -0.25
C GLY A 112 7.57 -19.80 -1.67
N ILE A 113 7.90 -18.53 -1.85
CA ILE A 113 7.86 -17.84 -3.16
C ILE A 113 8.85 -18.50 -4.14
N LEU A 114 10.10 -18.77 -3.71
CA LEU A 114 11.08 -19.39 -4.60
C LEU A 114 10.71 -20.83 -5.02
N ASN A 115 10.13 -21.61 -4.12
CA ASN A 115 9.78 -23.00 -4.40
C ASN A 115 8.51 -23.12 -5.25
N SER A 116 7.54 -22.24 -5.02
CA SER A 116 6.26 -22.25 -5.75
C SER A 116 6.28 -21.40 -7.02
N GLU A 117 7.22 -20.48 -7.15
CA GLU A 117 7.23 -19.41 -8.17
C GLU A 117 6.02 -18.46 -8.08
N LEU A 118 5.32 -18.45 -6.94
CA LEU A 118 4.05 -17.77 -6.77
C LEU A 118 4.09 -16.80 -5.59
N PHE A 119 3.64 -15.57 -5.83
CA PHE A 119 3.21 -14.67 -4.78
C PHE A 119 1.75 -14.97 -4.45
N ARG A 120 1.52 -15.59 -3.29
CA ARG A 120 0.19 -15.92 -2.80
C ARG A 120 -0.01 -15.37 -1.38
N PRO A 121 -1.04 -14.56 -1.14
CA PRO A 121 -1.42 -14.20 0.22
C PRO A 121 -1.86 -15.45 1.00
N PRO A 122 -1.30 -15.75 2.18
CA PRO A 122 -1.59 -16.97 2.91
C PRO A 122 -3.05 -17.04 3.41
N ASN A 123 -3.57 -15.94 3.95
CA ASN A 123 -4.88 -15.87 4.62
C ASN A 123 -5.79 -14.78 4.04
N SER A 124 -5.62 -14.42 2.77
CA SER A 124 -6.31 -13.26 2.18
C SER A 124 -6.43 -13.36 0.66
N GLU A 125 -7.23 -12.47 0.09
CA GLU A 125 -7.31 -12.22 -1.34
C GLU A 125 -6.48 -11.02 -1.81
N PHE A 126 -5.63 -10.45 -0.95
CA PHE A 126 -4.94 -9.20 -1.25
C PHE A 126 -3.44 -9.34 -1.09
N LEU A 127 -2.72 -9.16 -2.19
CA LEU A 127 -1.26 -9.17 -2.23
C LEU A 127 -0.73 -7.73 -2.20
N TRP A 128 0.02 -7.43 -1.13
CA TRP A 128 0.52 -6.09 -0.84
C TRP A 128 1.91 -5.86 -1.41
N TRP A 129 2.09 -4.66 -1.98
CA TRP A 129 3.34 -4.14 -2.51
C TRP A 129 3.58 -2.73 -2.01
N GLY A 130 4.81 -2.46 -1.60
CA GLY A 130 5.28 -1.10 -1.29
C GLY A 130 5.93 -0.46 -2.50
N LEU A 131 6.00 0.86 -2.53
CA LEU A 131 6.87 1.57 -3.46
C LEU A 131 8.34 1.23 -3.12
N LYS A 132 9.20 1.10 -4.14
CA LYS A 132 10.66 1.01 -3.94
C LYS A 132 11.28 2.31 -4.44
N MET A 133 11.73 3.14 -3.50
CA MET A 133 12.44 4.37 -3.84
C MET A 133 13.87 4.08 -4.32
N ASN A 134 14.41 4.96 -5.14
CA ASN A 134 15.84 5.03 -5.43
C ASN A 134 16.38 6.48 -5.36
N LYS A 135 17.70 6.64 -5.47
CA LYS A 135 18.34 7.97 -5.34
C LYS A 135 17.98 8.89 -6.50
N GLU A 136 17.81 8.33 -7.69
CA GLU A 136 17.47 9.06 -8.92
C GLU A 136 16.05 9.64 -8.84
N GLU A 137 15.11 8.91 -8.25
CA GLU A 137 13.74 9.37 -7.99
C GLU A 137 13.71 10.51 -6.98
N ILE A 138 14.51 10.44 -5.90
CA ILE A 138 14.65 11.53 -4.91
C ILE A 138 15.22 12.78 -5.59
N ARG A 139 16.34 12.64 -6.33
CA ARG A 139 16.96 13.76 -7.07
C ARG A 139 16.00 14.37 -8.09
N SER A 140 15.22 13.54 -8.78
CA SER A 140 14.24 14.02 -9.76
C SER A 140 13.06 14.74 -9.10
N ALA A 141 12.62 14.24 -7.93
CA ALA A 141 11.59 14.90 -7.13
C ALA A 141 12.05 16.26 -6.61
N GLU A 142 13.30 16.36 -6.17
CA GLU A 142 13.90 17.64 -5.77
C GLU A 142 13.91 18.65 -6.92
N LYS A 143 14.37 18.24 -8.12
CA LYS A 143 14.34 19.10 -9.32
C LYS A 143 12.93 19.60 -9.65
N ARG A 144 11.92 18.73 -9.57
CA ARG A 144 10.50 19.10 -9.78
C ARG A 144 10.02 20.08 -8.72
N TYR A 145 10.35 19.84 -7.45
CA TYR A 145 10.02 20.71 -6.35
C TYR A 145 10.64 22.10 -6.52
N MET A 146 11.91 22.15 -6.92
CA MET A 146 12.63 23.40 -7.18
C MET A 146 11.99 24.21 -8.30
N LYS A 147 11.79 23.59 -9.48
CA LYS A 147 11.18 24.24 -10.64
C LYS A 147 9.79 24.82 -10.34
N ARG A 148 9.04 24.19 -9.42
CA ARG A 148 7.68 24.62 -9.05
C ARG A 148 7.66 25.77 -8.05
N ASN A 149 8.59 25.80 -7.10
CA ASN A 149 8.53 26.70 -5.95
C ASN A 149 9.56 27.85 -6.00
N PHE A 150 10.58 27.75 -6.84
CA PHE A 150 11.66 28.73 -6.91
C PHE A 150 11.96 29.12 -8.37
N LEU A 151 12.24 30.40 -8.60
CA LEU A 151 12.59 30.93 -9.92
C LEU A 151 14.04 30.62 -10.34
N ASN A 152 14.92 30.31 -9.37
CA ASN A 152 16.34 30.03 -9.60
C ASN A 152 16.69 28.57 -9.27
N ASN A 153 17.50 27.95 -10.14
CA ASN A 153 17.75 26.50 -10.15
C ASN A 153 18.99 26.05 -9.37
N ALA A 154 19.76 26.97 -8.78
CA ALA A 154 21.03 26.66 -8.15
C ALA A 154 20.89 26.67 -6.62
N GLN A 155 20.43 25.56 -6.05
CA GLN A 155 20.51 25.30 -4.61
C GLN A 155 21.18 23.95 -4.38
N LYS A 156 21.87 23.82 -3.23
CA LYS A 156 22.48 22.56 -2.82
C LYS A 156 21.38 21.51 -2.60
N PRO A 157 21.62 20.23 -2.91
CA PRO A 157 20.66 19.17 -2.61
C PRO A 157 20.26 19.20 -1.13
N PHE A 158 18.96 19.16 -0.87
CA PHE A 158 18.39 19.29 0.46
C PHE A 158 17.39 18.20 0.79
N LEU A 159 16.71 17.62 -0.20
CA LEU A 159 15.59 16.70 -0.01
C LEU A 159 16.03 15.39 0.67
N GLU A 160 17.28 14.97 0.48
CA GLU A 160 17.88 13.84 1.20
C GLU A 160 17.90 14.04 2.73
N LYS A 161 17.97 15.30 3.21
CA LYS A 161 17.89 15.61 4.65
C LYS A 161 16.49 15.40 5.24
N PHE A 162 15.46 15.39 4.39
CA PHE A 162 14.05 15.25 4.80
C PHE A 162 13.46 13.89 4.45
N THR A 163 14.05 13.14 3.52
CA THR A 163 13.60 11.79 3.11
C THR A 163 14.14 10.72 4.07
N THR A 164 13.73 10.80 5.33
CA THR A 164 14.23 9.92 6.42
C THR A 164 13.22 8.86 6.85
N SER A 165 12.00 8.89 6.32
CA SER A 165 11.00 7.87 6.60
C SER A 165 11.46 6.47 6.10
N PRO A 166 10.87 5.39 6.62
CA PRO A 166 11.30 4.02 6.30
C PRO A 166 11.33 3.72 4.79
N LEU A 167 10.41 4.31 4.03
CA LEU A 167 10.33 4.13 2.58
C LEU A 167 11.59 4.59 1.83
N PHE A 168 12.32 5.57 2.38
CA PHE A 168 13.55 6.11 1.80
C PHE A 168 14.81 5.43 2.33
N GLN A 169 14.69 4.49 3.28
CA GLN A 169 15.81 3.70 3.77
C GLN A 169 16.07 2.51 2.84
N LEU A 170 16.74 2.77 1.72
CA LEU A 170 16.81 1.88 0.55
C LEU A 170 17.28 0.43 0.80
N GLN A 171 18.07 0.23 1.87
CA GLN A 171 18.68 -1.05 2.25
C GLN A 171 18.03 -1.69 3.49
N LYS A 172 17.02 -1.03 4.07
CA LYS A 172 16.37 -1.45 5.30
C LYS A 172 14.92 -1.83 5.06
N SER A 173 14.41 -2.70 5.90
CA SER A 173 13.00 -3.06 5.95
C SER A 173 12.54 -3.26 7.38
N ARG A 174 11.25 -3.05 7.61
CA ARG A 174 10.58 -3.38 8.87
C ARG A 174 9.97 -4.78 8.87
N PHE A 175 9.77 -5.37 7.69
CA PHE A 175 8.89 -6.54 7.52
C PHE A 175 9.65 -7.84 7.23
N GLY A 176 10.97 -7.78 7.07
CA GLY A 176 11.79 -8.97 6.77
C GLY A 176 13.09 -8.64 6.07
N ASN A 177 13.89 -9.68 5.84
CA ASN A 177 15.23 -9.56 5.27
C ASN A 177 15.30 -9.85 3.76
N TYR A 178 14.21 -10.28 3.14
CA TYR A 178 14.19 -10.65 1.71
C TYR A 178 13.25 -9.72 0.96
N ASN A 179 13.77 -8.98 0.00
CA ASN A 179 13.03 -7.98 -0.76
C ASN A 179 13.05 -8.32 -2.24
N PHE A 180 11.88 -8.58 -2.81
CA PHE A 180 11.71 -8.75 -4.24
C PHE A 180 11.28 -7.44 -4.87
N THR A 181 12.12 -6.88 -5.74
CA THR A 181 11.85 -5.62 -6.44
C THR A 181 11.58 -5.85 -7.93
N PHE A 182 10.45 -5.31 -8.41
CA PHE A 182 10.07 -5.38 -9.83
C PHE A 182 9.67 -3.99 -10.35
N PRO A 183 9.91 -3.71 -11.64
CA PRO A 183 9.19 -2.65 -12.33
C PRO A 183 7.68 -2.85 -12.18
N PHE A 184 6.97 -1.80 -11.82
CA PHE A 184 5.52 -1.86 -11.65
C PHE A 184 4.81 -2.26 -12.96
N THR A 185 5.35 -1.84 -14.11
CA THR A 185 4.85 -2.26 -15.43
C THR A 185 4.92 -3.77 -15.64
N GLU A 186 6.02 -4.40 -15.23
CA GLU A 186 6.18 -5.86 -15.31
C GLU A 186 5.12 -6.58 -14.46
N LEU A 187 4.87 -6.10 -13.23
CA LEU A 187 3.82 -6.68 -12.38
C LEU A 187 2.43 -6.50 -12.99
N MET A 188 2.13 -5.32 -13.54
CA MET A 188 0.84 -5.03 -14.17
C MET A 188 0.59 -5.90 -15.41
N GLU A 189 1.61 -6.09 -16.26
CA GLU A 189 1.54 -6.97 -17.43
C GLU A 189 1.30 -8.42 -17.02
N ARG A 190 2.04 -8.92 -16.03
CA ARG A 190 1.87 -10.28 -15.52
C ARG A 190 0.50 -10.49 -14.90
N TYR A 191 0.00 -9.52 -14.13
CA TYR A 191 -1.32 -9.58 -13.54
C TYR A 191 -2.43 -9.51 -14.61
N LYS A 192 -2.24 -8.69 -15.65
CA LYS A 192 -3.12 -8.65 -16.83
C LYS A 192 -3.24 -10.02 -17.49
N GLU A 193 -2.10 -10.65 -17.78
CA GLU A 193 -2.04 -11.97 -18.43
C GLU A 193 -2.65 -13.08 -17.56
N GLN A 194 -2.31 -13.10 -16.26
CA GLN A 194 -2.61 -14.24 -15.39
C GLN A 194 -3.93 -14.13 -14.63
N ASN A 195 -4.41 -12.91 -14.38
CA ASN A 195 -5.55 -12.65 -13.50
C ASN A 195 -6.65 -11.81 -14.16
N CYS A 196 -6.42 -11.23 -15.34
CA CYS A 196 -7.40 -10.40 -16.04
C CYS A 196 -7.77 -10.92 -17.44
N ALA A 197 -7.41 -12.17 -17.77
CA ALA A 197 -7.65 -12.75 -19.11
C ALA A 197 -7.10 -11.88 -20.27
N GLY A 198 -6.03 -11.12 -20.01
CA GLY A 198 -5.45 -10.19 -20.99
C GLY A 198 -6.13 -8.82 -21.05
N GLU A 199 -7.16 -8.55 -20.25
CA GLU A 199 -7.77 -7.22 -20.13
C GLU A 199 -7.00 -6.30 -19.19
N GLU A 200 -7.10 -4.98 -19.40
CA GLU A 200 -6.42 -3.98 -18.58
C GLU A 200 -6.89 -4.02 -17.12
N PRO A 201 -5.99 -4.19 -16.13
CA PRO A 201 -6.36 -4.19 -14.73
C PRO A 201 -6.98 -2.86 -14.29
N VAL A 202 -7.98 -2.92 -13.42
CA VAL A 202 -8.69 -1.73 -12.93
C VAL A 202 -8.02 -1.22 -11.66
N LEU A 203 -7.65 0.07 -11.65
CA LEU A 203 -7.09 0.73 -10.49
C LEU A 203 -8.13 1.61 -9.78
N ARG A 204 -8.25 1.44 -8.47
CA ARG A 204 -9.18 2.18 -7.61
C ARG A 204 -8.50 2.73 -6.36
N VAL A 205 -9.04 3.84 -5.86
CA VAL A 205 -8.68 4.41 -4.56
C VAL A 205 -9.32 3.51 -3.50
N TYR A 206 -8.52 2.71 -2.81
CA TYR A 206 -9.02 1.81 -1.77
C TYR A 206 -9.29 2.56 -0.47
N GLY A 207 -8.38 3.45 -0.08
CA GLY A 207 -8.58 4.28 1.09
C GLY A 207 -7.30 4.79 1.74
N THR A 208 -7.47 5.41 2.92
CA THR A 208 -6.39 5.89 3.77
C THR A 208 -6.39 5.10 5.06
N ILE A 209 -5.24 4.56 5.45
CA ILE A 209 -5.04 3.88 6.73
C ILE A 209 -4.10 4.73 7.60
N PRO A 210 -4.61 5.46 8.59
CA PRO A 210 -3.78 6.15 9.56
C PRO A 210 -3.34 5.20 10.67
N TYR A 211 -2.03 5.04 10.82
CA TYR A 211 -1.38 4.39 11.96
C TYR A 211 -0.82 5.45 12.94
N LYS A 212 -0.16 5.01 14.00
CA LYS A 212 0.37 5.91 15.05
C LYS A 212 1.37 6.95 14.55
N GLN A 213 2.19 6.64 13.54
CA GLN A 213 3.13 7.60 12.93
C GLN A 213 3.20 7.51 11.39
N GLN A 214 2.38 6.66 10.79
CA GLN A 214 2.41 6.35 9.37
C GLN A 214 1.03 6.51 8.77
N ILE A 215 0.94 7.12 7.60
CA ILE A 215 -0.31 7.21 6.85
C ILE A 215 -0.12 6.51 5.53
N VAL A 216 -0.96 5.51 5.26
CA VAL A 216 -0.86 4.71 4.03
C VAL A 216 -2.02 5.03 3.11
N TYR A 217 -1.70 5.54 1.92
CA TYR A 217 -2.65 5.62 0.81
C TYR A 217 -2.62 4.30 0.06
N THR A 218 -3.80 3.70 -0.13
CA THR A 218 -3.93 2.36 -0.69
C THR A 218 -4.60 2.40 -2.06
N MET A 219 -3.91 1.86 -3.06
CA MET A 219 -4.43 1.68 -4.40
C MET A 219 -4.79 0.20 -4.59
N LEU A 220 -6.06 -0.07 -4.88
CA LEU A 220 -6.52 -1.40 -5.24
C LEU A 220 -6.32 -1.61 -6.74
N ILE A 221 -5.72 -2.74 -7.11
CA ILE A 221 -5.65 -3.26 -8.47
C ILE A 221 -6.46 -4.55 -8.50
N HIS A 222 -7.44 -4.65 -9.39
CA HIS A 222 -8.29 -5.83 -9.50
C HIS A 222 -8.63 -6.15 -10.97
N SER A 223 -9.06 -7.39 -11.21
CA SER A 223 -9.54 -7.84 -12.52
C SER A 223 -10.82 -7.07 -12.94
N PRO A 224 -11.01 -6.74 -14.23
CA PRO A 224 -12.26 -6.21 -14.74
C PRO A 224 -13.51 -7.04 -14.38
N GLU A 225 -13.36 -8.35 -14.23
CA GLU A 225 -14.44 -9.27 -13.83
C GLU A 225 -15.01 -8.91 -12.44
N ASP A 226 -14.15 -8.43 -11.53
CA ASP A 226 -14.51 -8.02 -10.17
C ASP A 226 -15.04 -6.58 -10.09
N LYS A 227 -15.32 -5.92 -11.22
CA LYS A 227 -15.80 -4.53 -11.27
C LYS A 227 -17.06 -4.30 -10.42
N LYS A 228 -17.98 -5.27 -10.37
CA LYS A 228 -19.20 -5.18 -9.55
C LYS A 228 -18.86 -5.17 -8.05
N ARG A 229 -17.90 -6.00 -7.62
CA ARG A 229 -17.47 -6.13 -6.23
C ARG A 229 -16.85 -4.83 -5.71
N PHE A 230 -16.03 -4.17 -6.53
CA PHE A 230 -15.29 -2.97 -6.11
C PHE A 230 -15.89 -1.65 -6.63
N ARG A 231 -17.14 -1.67 -7.10
CA ARG A 231 -17.80 -0.51 -7.73
C ARG A 231 -17.85 0.74 -6.86
N GLU A 232 -17.89 0.56 -5.53
CA GLU A 232 -17.98 1.63 -4.54
C GLU A 232 -16.66 2.41 -4.37
N TYR A 233 -15.52 1.83 -4.75
CA TYR A 233 -14.23 2.50 -4.65
C TYR A 233 -14.01 3.38 -5.87
N PRO A 234 -13.64 4.66 -5.73
CA PRO A 234 -13.44 5.55 -6.87
C PRO A 234 -12.32 5.07 -7.80
N LEU A 235 -12.43 5.38 -9.10
CA LEU A 235 -11.36 5.11 -10.06
C LEU A 235 -10.12 5.98 -9.80
N ARG A 236 -8.97 5.53 -10.33
CA ARG A 236 -7.62 6.15 -10.24
C ARG A 236 -7.52 7.66 -10.51
N GLY A 237 -8.50 8.28 -11.17
CA GLY A 237 -8.56 9.73 -11.39
C GLY A 237 -9.09 10.55 -10.21
N ALA A 238 -9.62 9.91 -9.17
CA ALA A 238 -10.29 10.58 -8.04
C ALA A 238 -9.33 11.05 -6.93
N SER A 239 -8.03 10.73 -7.03
CA SER A 239 -7.05 11.01 -5.98
C SER A 239 -6.05 12.09 -6.42
N GLU A 240 -5.96 13.16 -5.64
CA GLU A 240 -4.95 14.23 -5.84
C GLU A 240 -3.53 13.76 -5.43
N TRP A 241 -3.45 12.83 -4.47
CA TRP A 241 -2.21 12.45 -3.79
C TRP A 241 -1.47 11.30 -4.44
N VAL A 242 -2.21 10.37 -5.05
CA VAL A 242 -1.67 9.19 -5.72
C VAL A 242 -2.37 9.04 -7.06
N ARG A 243 -1.57 8.99 -8.12
CA ARG A 243 -2.01 8.72 -9.49
C ARG A 243 -1.05 7.68 -10.06
N TYR A 244 -1.54 6.79 -10.91
CA TYR A 244 -0.66 6.05 -11.80
C TYR A 244 -0.67 6.83 -13.14
N GLN A 245 0.43 6.92 -13.87
CA GLN A 245 0.50 7.54 -15.20
C GLN A 245 1.76 7.02 -15.93
N ASP A 246 1.66 6.67 -17.21
CA ASP A 246 2.80 6.28 -18.06
C ASP A 246 3.74 5.23 -17.41
N GLY A 247 3.16 4.17 -16.84
CA GLY A 247 3.93 3.12 -16.19
C GLY A 247 4.46 3.47 -14.79
N LYS A 248 4.12 4.63 -14.24
CA LYS A 248 4.69 5.15 -12.97
C LYS A 248 3.63 5.51 -11.94
N ILE A 249 3.91 5.22 -10.67
CA ILE A 249 3.13 5.78 -9.57
C ILE A 249 3.62 7.20 -9.30
N ILE A 250 2.78 8.18 -9.58
CA ILE A 250 2.97 9.57 -9.17
C ILE A 250 2.38 9.74 -7.78
N TRP A 251 3.24 9.97 -6.80
CA TRP A 251 2.88 10.19 -5.41
C TRP A 251 3.30 11.59 -4.97
N LYS A 252 2.30 12.40 -4.61
CA LYS A 252 2.46 13.74 -4.04
C LYS A 252 2.52 13.60 -2.52
N ALA A 253 3.68 13.26 -2.01
CA ALA A 253 3.93 13.04 -0.58
C ALA A 253 3.70 14.32 0.22
N GLN A 254 2.94 14.21 1.30
CA GLN A 254 2.69 15.33 2.22
C GLN A 254 3.62 15.30 3.43
N ALA A 255 4.15 14.14 3.78
CA ALA A 255 5.14 14.00 4.85
C ALA A 255 6.15 12.90 4.55
N ILE A 256 7.39 13.33 4.30
CA ILE A 256 8.50 12.45 3.87
C ILE A 256 9.46 12.07 5.02
N CYS A 257 9.20 12.60 6.21
CA CYS A 257 10.12 12.60 7.35
C CYS A 257 9.39 12.17 8.62
N GLY A 258 9.82 11.09 9.27
CA GLY A 258 9.25 10.73 10.59
C GLY A 258 9.80 11.57 11.73
N THR A 259 11.03 12.07 11.58
CA THR A 259 11.75 12.84 12.60
C THR A 259 12.49 14.00 11.95
N HIS A 260 12.02 15.22 12.20
CA HIS A 260 12.62 16.43 11.65
C HIS A 260 13.87 16.82 12.43
N TRP A 261 15.02 16.78 11.75
CA TRP A 261 16.30 17.34 12.22
C TRP A 261 16.66 18.65 11.53
N TYR A 262 15.87 19.02 10.51
CA TYR A 262 16.07 20.18 9.68
C TYR A 262 14.75 20.91 9.50
N GLN A 263 14.83 22.22 9.27
CA GLN A 263 13.77 23.04 8.71
C GLN A 263 14.16 23.52 7.31
N PHE A 264 13.17 23.81 6.49
CA PHE A 264 13.35 24.32 5.14
C PHE A 264 12.80 25.74 5.03
N VAL A 265 13.69 26.72 4.95
CA VAL A 265 13.37 28.15 4.95
C VAL A 265 14.11 28.81 3.79
N SER A 266 13.41 29.62 3.00
CA SER A 266 13.99 30.37 1.87
C SER A 266 14.78 29.52 0.86
N GLY A 267 14.43 28.24 0.73
CA GLY A 267 15.11 27.30 -0.17
C GLY A 267 16.33 26.61 0.43
N GLU A 268 16.63 26.83 1.71
CA GLU A 268 17.77 26.21 2.37
C GLU A 268 17.32 25.29 3.51
N ALA A 269 18.11 24.22 3.72
CA ALA A 269 17.89 23.27 4.78
C ALA A 269 18.81 23.57 5.97
N GLU A 270 18.21 24.09 7.03
CA GLU A 270 18.86 24.50 8.27
C GLU A 270 18.69 23.43 9.34
N LYS A 271 19.75 23.11 10.08
CA LYS A 271 19.71 22.10 11.14
C LYS A 271 19.03 22.67 12.39
N LEU A 272 18.16 21.88 13.00
CA LEU A 272 17.51 22.21 14.26
C LEU A 272 18.40 21.82 15.46
N ASN A 273 18.26 22.56 16.57
CA ASN A 273 18.93 22.22 17.83
C ASN A 273 18.38 20.93 18.46
N THR A 274 17.09 20.65 18.26
CA THR A 274 16.41 19.46 18.75
C THR A 274 15.58 18.83 17.64
N HIS A 275 15.37 17.51 17.71
CA HIS A 275 14.52 16.83 16.75
C HIS A 275 13.04 16.96 17.10
N VAL A 276 12.18 16.94 16.07
CA VAL A 276 10.72 16.93 16.23
C VAL A 276 10.15 15.68 15.59
N PHE A 277 9.59 14.77 16.39
CA PHE A 277 8.81 13.65 15.88
C PHE A 277 7.53 14.14 15.21
N TYR A 278 7.25 13.59 14.05
CA TYR A 278 6.01 13.82 13.30
C TYR A 278 5.56 12.50 12.66
N VAL A 279 4.97 12.57 11.47
CA VAL A 279 4.51 11.42 10.71
C VAL A 279 5.06 11.42 9.32
N TRP A 280 4.96 10.27 8.68
CA TRP A 280 5.22 10.14 7.26
C TRP A 280 4.02 9.49 6.56
N ASP A 281 3.83 9.86 5.31
CA ASP A 281 2.91 9.15 4.42
C ASP A 281 3.67 8.22 3.47
N GLN A 282 2.95 7.24 2.92
CA GLN A 282 3.44 6.34 1.88
C GLN A 282 2.28 5.81 1.05
N VAL A 283 2.62 5.11 -0.04
CA VAL A 283 1.64 4.41 -0.88
C VAL A 283 1.87 2.91 -0.79
N SER A 284 0.77 2.16 -0.71
CA SER A 284 0.76 0.71 -0.90
C SER A 284 -0.17 0.35 -2.05
N LEU A 285 0.29 -0.60 -2.86
CA LEU A 285 -0.48 -1.19 -3.94
C LEU A 285 -1.00 -2.55 -3.48
N VAL A 286 -2.26 -2.82 -3.78
CA VAL A 286 -2.95 -4.01 -3.31
C VAL A 286 -3.55 -4.72 -4.51
N PHE A 287 -2.97 -5.86 -4.89
CA PHE A 287 -3.50 -6.70 -5.96
C PHE A 287 -4.54 -7.65 -5.41
N HIS A 288 -5.74 -7.65 -5.97
CA HIS A 288 -6.79 -8.59 -5.63
C HIS A 288 -6.57 -9.93 -6.36
N LEU A 289 -6.56 -11.01 -5.60
CA LEU A 289 -6.34 -12.39 -5.99
C LEU A 289 -7.42 -13.24 -5.31
N PRO A 290 -8.59 -13.45 -5.96
CA PRO A 290 -9.69 -14.19 -5.37
C PRO A 290 -9.27 -15.55 -4.79
N LYS A 291 -9.97 -16.02 -3.75
CA LYS A 291 -9.74 -17.36 -3.16
C LYS A 291 -9.83 -18.43 -4.25
N GLY A 292 -8.83 -19.30 -4.31
CA GLY A 292 -8.70 -20.34 -5.34
C GLY A 292 -7.94 -19.92 -6.59
N THR A 293 -7.56 -18.65 -6.75
CA THR A 293 -6.61 -18.25 -7.80
C THR A 293 -5.21 -18.80 -7.52
N LYS A 294 -4.43 -18.99 -8.59
CA LYS A 294 -3.07 -19.56 -8.51
C LYS A 294 -2.06 -18.61 -7.84
N GLY A 295 -2.42 -17.37 -7.51
CA GLY A 295 -1.48 -16.32 -7.11
C GLY A 295 -0.89 -15.58 -8.33
N LEU A 296 0.10 -14.73 -8.09
CA LEU A 296 0.85 -14.05 -9.16
C LEU A 296 2.17 -14.79 -9.40
N ARG A 297 2.32 -15.39 -10.58
CA ARG A 297 3.48 -16.21 -10.95
C ARG A 297 4.61 -15.39 -11.53
N MET A 298 5.83 -15.68 -11.07
CA MET A 298 7.08 -15.14 -11.62
C MET A 298 8.10 -16.27 -11.83
N PRO A 299 8.73 -16.36 -13.01
CA PRO A 299 9.75 -17.37 -13.25
C PRO A 299 10.85 -17.32 -12.20
N ARG A 300 11.33 -18.49 -11.73
CA ARG A 300 12.37 -18.56 -10.69
C ARG A 300 13.60 -17.72 -10.99
N GLN A 301 14.05 -17.70 -12.25
CA GLN A 301 15.20 -16.91 -12.66
C GLN A 301 14.99 -15.41 -12.41
N ARG A 302 13.79 -14.92 -12.74
CA ARG A 302 13.40 -13.53 -12.54
C ARG A 302 13.24 -13.20 -11.05
N LEU A 303 12.71 -14.13 -10.24
CA LEU A 303 12.68 -14.00 -8.77
C LEU A 303 14.08 -13.82 -8.18
N ILE A 304 15.07 -14.61 -8.61
CA ILE A 304 16.46 -14.51 -8.13
C ILE A 304 17.10 -13.17 -8.54
N GLU A 305 16.81 -12.66 -9.73
CA GLU A 305 17.27 -11.34 -10.19
C GLU A 305 16.71 -10.20 -9.34
N ALA A 306 15.40 -10.26 -9.08
CA ALA A 306 14.67 -9.25 -8.31
C ALA A 306 15.00 -9.25 -6.82
N LEU A 307 15.67 -10.30 -6.32
CA LEU A 307 15.86 -10.51 -4.90
C LEU A 307 17.08 -9.75 -4.35
N GLU A 308 16.84 -9.02 -3.28
CA GLU A 308 17.85 -8.34 -2.46
C GLU A 308 17.72 -8.76 -0.99
N ALA A 309 18.85 -8.75 -0.27
CA ALA A 309 18.85 -8.87 1.19
C ALA A 309 18.72 -7.47 1.82
N CYS A 310 17.90 -7.34 2.86
CA CYS A 310 17.68 -6.08 3.59
C CYS A 310 18.11 -6.21 5.05
N GLU A 311 18.68 -5.14 5.58
CA GLU A 311 18.85 -4.94 7.01
C GLU A 311 17.49 -4.68 7.66
N LEU A 312 17.33 -5.06 8.92
CA LEU A 312 16.13 -4.68 9.67
C LEU A 312 16.29 -3.26 10.21
N ASP A 313 15.25 -2.44 10.04
CA ASP A 313 15.18 -1.10 10.62
C ASP A 313 15.21 -1.19 12.17
N GLY A 314 15.40 -0.05 12.84
CA GLY A 314 15.38 0.05 14.30
C GLY A 314 14.11 -0.54 14.91
N MET A 315 12.98 -0.36 14.22
CA MET A 315 11.71 -1.03 14.52
C MET A 315 11.60 -2.29 13.65
N ASP A 316 11.59 -3.45 14.30
CA ASP A 316 11.35 -4.75 13.65
C ASP A 316 9.87 -5.11 13.80
N LEU A 317 9.16 -5.20 12.68
CA LEU A 317 7.75 -5.58 12.58
C LEU A 317 7.60 -6.94 11.90
N SER A 318 8.69 -7.69 11.78
CA SER A 318 8.68 -9.04 11.26
C SER A 318 8.13 -10.00 12.32
N GLY A 319 7.46 -11.07 11.89
CA GLY A 319 6.88 -12.10 12.75
C GLY A 319 7.90 -13.08 13.35
N TYR A 320 9.20 -12.82 13.19
CA TYR A 320 10.28 -13.71 13.61
C TYR A 320 10.33 -13.92 15.13
N GLN A 321 10.12 -15.16 15.57
CA GLN A 321 10.17 -15.57 16.97
C GLN A 321 11.46 -16.33 17.35
N GLY A 322 12.46 -16.38 16.47
CA GLY A 322 13.70 -17.10 16.74
C GLY A 322 14.72 -16.31 17.59
N SER A 323 15.82 -16.97 17.96
CA SER A 323 16.85 -16.39 18.85
C SER A 323 17.87 -15.48 18.17
N LYS A 324 17.90 -15.44 16.83
CA LYS A 324 18.92 -14.68 16.08
C LYS A 324 18.67 -13.19 16.16
N ASN A 325 19.74 -12.44 16.37
CA ASN A 325 19.65 -10.98 16.34
C ASN A 325 19.54 -10.44 14.89
N LYS A 326 19.22 -9.15 14.75
CA LYS A 326 19.02 -8.50 13.44
C LYS A 326 20.21 -8.63 12.50
N LYS A 327 21.44 -8.58 13.04
CA LYS A 327 22.69 -8.63 12.26
C LYS A 327 22.94 -10.03 11.72
N GLU A 328 22.72 -11.06 12.55
CA GLU A 328 22.81 -12.46 12.15
C GLU A 328 21.80 -12.78 11.05
N ARG A 329 20.54 -12.38 11.24
CA ARG A 329 19.47 -12.57 10.25
C ARG A 329 19.81 -11.92 8.91
N PHE A 330 20.33 -10.69 8.92
CA PHE A 330 20.77 -10.02 7.70
C PHE A 330 21.93 -10.74 7.01
N LEU A 331 22.94 -11.17 7.78
CA LEU A 331 24.10 -11.86 7.21
C LEU A 331 23.69 -13.17 6.54
N GLU A 332 22.81 -13.95 7.17
CA GLU A 332 22.27 -15.17 6.59
C GLU A 332 21.45 -14.93 5.32
N ALA A 333 20.59 -13.91 5.33
CA ALA A 333 19.84 -13.52 4.14
C ALA A 333 20.79 -13.13 3.00
N LYS A 334 21.82 -12.34 3.30
CA LYS A 334 22.83 -11.90 2.33
C LYS A 334 23.61 -13.07 1.73
N ILE A 335 24.04 -14.04 2.56
CA ILE A 335 24.73 -15.25 2.09
C ILE A 335 23.83 -16.02 1.13
N LYS A 336 22.58 -16.33 1.53
CA LYS A 336 21.64 -17.10 0.70
C LYS A 336 21.31 -16.40 -0.63
N VAL A 337 21.12 -15.07 -0.62
CA VAL A 337 20.86 -14.30 -1.83
C VAL A 337 22.06 -14.36 -2.78
N ASN A 338 23.28 -14.24 -2.25
CA ASN A 338 24.50 -14.33 -3.06
C ASN A 338 24.70 -15.74 -3.64
N GLU A 339 24.48 -16.79 -2.86
CA GLU A 339 24.55 -18.18 -3.33
C GLU A 339 23.60 -18.42 -4.51
N LEU A 340 22.34 -18.00 -4.40
CA LEU A 340 21.36 -18.12 -5.49
C LEU A 340 21.78 -17.35 -6.75
N LYS A 341 22.35 -16.15 -6.59
CA LYS A 341 22.82 -15.34 -7.72
C LYS A 341 24.02 -15.97 -8.41
N GLU A 342 24.92 -16.62 -7.66
CA GLU A 342 26.07 -17.33 -8.23
C GLU A 342 25.66 -18.66 -8.89
N GLU A 343 24.76 -19.43 -8.29
CA GLU A 343 24.20 -20.64 -8.91
C GLU A 343 23.57 -20.34 -10.27
N LYS A 344 22.85 -19.21 -10.36
CA LYS A 344 22.26 -18.76 -11.61
C LYS A 344 23.32 -18.44 -12.67
N LYS A 345 24.44 -17.80 -12.33
CA LYS A 345 25.51 -17.47 -13.30
C LYS A 345 26.20 -18.70 -13.89
N ARG A 346 26.13 -19.84 -13.19
CA ARG A 346 26.77 -21.10 -13.61
C ARG A 346 25.88 -21.96 -14.51
N ARG A 347 24.59 -21.65 -14.59
CA ARG A 347 23.61 -22.29 -15.48
C ARG A 347 23.38 -21.43 -16.71
#